data_AF-A0A212EHM8-F1
#
_entry.id   AF-A0A212EHM8-F1
#
_cell.length_a   1.000
_cell.length_b   1.000
_cell.length_c   1.000
_cell.angle_alpha   90.00
_cell.angle_beta   90.00
_cell.angle_gamma   90.00
#
_symmetry.space_group_name_H-M   'P 1'
#
loop_
_entity.id
_entity.type
_entity.pdbx_description
1 polymer ?
#
loop_
_entity_poly.entity_id
_entity_poly.type
_entity_poly.pdbx_seq_one_letter_code
_entity_poly.pdbx_strand_id
1 'polypeptide(L)'
;MHSSKRTLRSNDITVPPMDVELDLCFTLQYPHFVKRDGNRLQIMLQRRKKYKNRTILGYKTLAEGVIRMDQVLQRSMDMELELTSVGGKVGAGGQPVARLTITGLASTPVDHDTKNNNTLLITGQIFVSIEVFLV
;
A
#
# COMPACT_ATOMS: atom_id res chain seq x y z
N MET A 1 -8.37 -6.89 20.10
CA MET A 1 -6.97 -6.71 19.66
C MET A 1 -6.96 -5.57 18.65
N HIS A 2 -6.33 -4.44 18.98
CA HIS A 2 -6.34 -3.25 18.12
C HIS A 2 -5.53 -3.54 16.84
N SER A 3 -6.23 -3.67 15.71
CA SER A 3 -5.59 -3.79 14.39
C SER A 3 -4.87 -2.47 14.12
N SER A 4 -3.54 -2.45 14.27
CA SER A 4 -2.68 -1.31 13.95
C SER A 4 -2.55 -1.13 12.42
N LYS A 5 -3.67 -0.94 11.73
CA LYS A 5 -3.69 -0.67 10.28
C LYS A 5 -3.30 0.79 10.08
N ARG A 6 -2.04 1.05 9.74
CA ARG A 6 -1.56 2.38 9.37
C ARG A 6 -1.84 2.61 7.88
N THR A 7 -2.49 3.71 7.55
CA THR A 7 -2.83 4.07 6.17
C THR A 7 -2.19 5.42 5.83
N LEU A 8 -1.39 5.45 4.76
CA LEU A 8 -0.96 6.69 4.10
C LEU A 8 -1.86 6.96 2.91
N ARG A 9 -2.07 8.23 2.59
CA ARG A 9 -2.87 8.66 1.44
C ARG A 9 -2.20 9.85 0.77
N SER A 10 -2.04 9.78 -0.54
CA SER A 10 -1.56 10.89 -1.37
C SER A 10 -2.61 12.02 -1.43
N ASN A 11 -2.19 13.16 -1.96
CA ASN A 11 -3.15 14.17 -2.41
C ASN A 11 -4.04 13.60 -3.53
N ASP A 12 -5.19 14.25 -3.76
CA ASP A 12 -6.02 13.92 -4.91
C ASP A 12 -5.26 14.26 -6.19
N ILE A 13 -5.15 13.29 -7.10
CA ILE A 13 -4.57 13.49 -8.43
C ILE A 13 -5.71 13.50 -9.46
N THR A 14 -5.70 14.52 -10.31
CA THR A 14 -6.56 14.55 -11.49
C THR A 14 -6.01 13.57 -12.50
N VAL A 15 -6.76 12.52 -12.81
CA VAL A 15 -6.41 11.51 -13.80
C VAL A 15 -6.86 12.01 -15.18
N PRO A 16 -5.95 12.41 -16.09
CA PRO A 16 -6.32 12.69 -17.47
C PRO A 16 -6.80 11.42 -18.20
N PRO A 17 -7.41 11.54 -19.40
CA PRO A 17 -7.93 10.40 -20.17
C PRO A 17 -6.86 9.46 -20.76
N MET A 18 -5.58 9.78 -20.58
CA MET A 18 -4.42 9.05 -21.09
C MET A 18 -3.58 8.54 -19.91
N ASP A 19 -2.52 7.78 -20.21
CA ASP A 19 -1.53 7.31 -19.25
C ASP A 19 -1.09 8.45 -18.33
N VAL A 20 -1.19 8.18 -17.02
CA VAL A 20 -0.74 9.11 -15.98
C VAL A 20 0.46 8.48 -15.33
N GLU A 21 1.61 9.09 -15.53
CA GLU A 21 2.81 8.77 -14.77
C GLU A 21 2.73 9.50 -13.43
N LEU A 22 2.77 8.74 -12.34
CA LEU A 22 2.91 9.30 -11.01
C LEU A 22 4.16 8.74 -10.35
N ASP A 23 5.10 9.62 -9.99
CA ASP A 23 6.21 9.27 -9.13
C ASP A 23 5.84 9.60 -7.66
N LEU A 24 5.64 8.54 -6.88
CA LEU A 24 5.24 8.61 -5.48
C LEU A 24 6.34 8.00 -4.62
N CYS A 25 6.98 8.82 -3.79
CA CYS A 25 7.90 8.36 -2.76
C CYS A 25 7.28 8.54 -1.38
N PHE A 26 7.29 7.47 -0.57
CA PHE A 26 6.85 7.56 0.82
C PHE A 26 7.65 6.66 1.75
N THR A 27 7.66 7.07 3.01
CA THR A 27 8.34 6.39 4.10
C THR A 27 7.34 6.11 5.21
N LEU A 28 7.35 4.90 5.75
CA LEU A 28 6.42 4.53 6.82
C LEU A 28 7.09 3.65 7.88
N GLN A 29 6.93 4.02 9.14
CA GLN A 29 7.24 3.13 10.24
C GLN A 29 6.11 2.10 10.42
N TYR A 30 6.45 0.82 10.41
CA TYR A 30 5.49 -0.26 10.54
C TYR A 30 5.98 -1.34 11.52
N PRO A 31 5.08 -1.98 12.28
CA PRO A 31 5.42 -3.13 13.09
C PRO A 31 5.52 -4.37 12.20
N HIS A 32 6.63 -5.10 12.29
CA HIS A 32 6.86 -6.35 11.58
C HIS A 32 6.67 -7.54 12.52
N PHE A 33 5.79 -8.46 12.16
CA PHE A 33 5.45 -9.65 12.94
C PHE A 33 6.20 -10.88 12.42
N VAL A 34 7.19 -11.38 13.17
CA VAL A 34 8.02 -12.52 12.72
C VAL A 34 7.22 -13.83 12.57
N LYS A 35 6.15 -14.01 13.35
CA LYS A 35 5.42 -15.28 13.46
C LYS A 35 4.00 -15.25 12.88
N ARG A 36 3.58 -14.14 12.25
CA ARG A 36 2.19 -13.99 11.77
C ARG A 36 2.14 -13.56 10.32
N ASP A 37 1.15 -14.10 9.62
CA ASP A 37 0.80 -13.80 8.23
C ASP A 37 0.07 -12.45 8.13
N GLY A 38 0.75 -11.37 8.55
CA GLY A 38 0.17 -10.03 8.71
C GLY A 38 1.04 -8.90 8.15
N ASN A 39 2.24 -9.19 7.67
CA ASN A 39 3.15 -8.18 7.11
C ASN A 39 2.77 -7.92 5.66
N ARG A 40 1.68 -7.19 5.45
CA ARG A 40 1.13 -6.89 4.12
C ARG A 40 1.00 -5.40 3.95
N LEU A 41 1.64 -4.86 2.91
CA LEU A 41 1.42 -3.50 2.44
C LEU A 41 0.35 -3.54 1.36
N GLN A 42 -0.84 -3.04 1.68
CA GLN A 42 -1.96 -2.95 0.73
C GLN A 42 -1.92 -1.58 0.03
N ILE A 43 -1.81 -1.60 -1.29
CA ILE A 43 -1.92 -0.42 -2.13
C ILE A 43 -3.34 -0.39 -2.70
N MET A 44 -4.00 0.77 -2.62
CA MET A 44 -5.38 0.93 -3.07
C MET A 44 -5.50 2.14 -4.00
N LEU A 45 -6.04 1.91 -5.19
CA LEU A 45 -6.53 2.98 -6.05
C LEU A 45 -7.95 3.33 -5.63
N GLN A 46 -8.18 4.58 -5.23
CA GLN A 46 -9.47 5.02 -4.70
C GLN A 46 -10.00 6.24 -5.45
N ARG A 47 -11.30 6.22 -5.75
CA ARG A 47 -12.02 7.38 -6.28
C ARG A 47 -12.68 8.15 -5.15
N ARG A 48 -12.41 9.46 -5.07
CA ARG A 48 -13.10 10.38 -4.15
C ARG A 48 -14.59 10.44 -4.50
N LYS A 49 -15.45 10.37 -3.48
CA LYS A 49 -16.90 10.46 -3.59
C LYS A 49 -17.39 11.66 -2.78
N LYS A 50 -18.15 12.54 -3.44
CA LYS A 50 -18.89 13.62 -2.78
C LYS A 50 -20.31 13.15 -2.48
N TYR A 51 -20.68 13.13 -1.20
CA TYR A 51 -22.06 12.87 -0.79
C TYR A 51 -22.85 14.18 -0.83
N LYS A 52 -24.04 14.17 -1.45
CA LYS A 52 -24.86 15.39 -1.65
C LYS A 52 -25.10 16.17 -0.33
N ASN A 53 -25.25 15.48 0.81
CA ASN A 53 -25.62 16.09 2.09
C ASN A 53 -24.67 15.72 3.26
N ARG A 54 -23.37 15.48 3.01
CA ARG A 54 -22.37 15.33 4.09
C ARG A 54 -21.14 16.18 3.79
N THR A 55 -20.62 16.86 4.81
CA THR A 55 -19.32 17.57 4.77
C THR A 55 -18.14 16.60 4.63
N ILE A 56 -18.34 15.32 4.97
CA ILE A 56 -17.31 14.28 4.91
C ILE A 56 -17.30 13.62 3.54
N LEU A 57 -16.14 13.58 2.91
CA LEU A 57 -15.91 12.90 1.64
C LEU A 57 -15.66 11.42 1.87
N GLY A 58 -16.27 10.58 1.02
CA GLY A 58 -16.01 9.14 1.01
C GLY A 58 -14.99 8.75 -0.05
N TYR A 59 -14.53 7.51 0.01
CA TYR A 59 -13.68 6.92 -1.01
C TYR A 59 -14.28 5.59 -1.47
N LYS A 60 -14.27 5.33 -2.78
CA LYS A 60 -14.57 4.01 -3.35
C LYS A 60 -13.27 3.40 -3.84
N THR A 61 -12.85 2.29 -3.26
CA THR A 61 -11.73 1.51 -3.82
C THR A 61 -12.14 0.98 -5.19
N LEU A 62 -11.32 1.26 -6.19
CA LEU A 62 -11.48 0.81 -7.57
C LEU A 62 -10.66 -0.45 -7.80
N ALA A 63 -9.43 -0.47 -7.29
CA ALA A 63 -8.51 -1.60 -7.38
C ALA A 63 -7.56 -1.66 -6.19
N GLU A 64 -6.99 -2.83 -5.97
CA GLU A 64 -6.03 -3.07 -4.92
C GLU A 64 -4.93 -4.04 -5.35
N GLY A 65 -3.79 -3.92 -4.68
CA GLY A 65 -2.64 -4.80 -4.81
C GLY A 65 -1.97 -4.97 -3.45
N VAL A 66 -1.31 -6.09 -3.24
CA VAL A 66 -0.73 -6.43 -1.94
C VAL A 66 0.72 -6.83 -2.10
N ILE A 67 1.59 -6.20 -1.30
CA ILE A 67 3.00 -6.53 -1.20
C ILE A 67 3.24 -7.27 0.11
N ARG A 68 3.94 -8.39 0.00
CA ARG A 68 4.37 -9.22 1.13
C ARG A 68 5.66 -8.65 1.72
N MET A 69 5.52 -7.96 2.85
CA MET A 69 6.60 -7.21 3.49
C MET A 69 7.62 -8.11 4.20
N ASP A 70 7.27 -9.35 4.51
CA ASP A 70 8.18 -10.41 4.93
C ASP A 70 9.30 -10.66 3.91
N GLN A 71 9.02 -10.45 2.61
CA GLN A 71 10.03 -10.62 1.55
C GLN A 71 10.95 -9.40 1.40
N VAL A 72 10.50 -8.22 1.81
CA VAL A 72 11.26 -6.94 1.71
C VAL A 72 12.34 -6.84 2.79
N LEU A 73 12.19 -7.57 3.90
CA LEU A 73 12.96 -7.30 5.12
C LEU A 73 14.46 -7.55 4.98
N GLN A 74 14.86 -8.38 4.01
CA GLN A 74 16.25 -8.84 3.87
C GLN A 74 17.03 -8.08 2.79
N ARG A 75 16.34 -7.42 1.84
CA ARG A 75 16.98 -6.82 0.66
C ARG A 75 16.04 -5.78 0.03
N SER A 76 16.62 -4.70 -0.49
CA SER A 76 15.90 -3.80 -1.40
C SER A 76 15.52 -4.52 -2.69
N MET A 77 14.28 -4.35 -3.10
CA MET A 77 13.79 -4.96 -4.34
C MET A 77 13.06 -3.96 -5.22
N ASP A 78 13.21 -4.18 -6.52
CA ASP A 78 12.37 -3.57 -7.53
C ASP A 78 11.34 -4.62 -7.95
N MET A 79 10.08 -4.21 -8.13
CA MET A 79 9.00 -5.12 -8.50
C MET A 79 7.95 -4.44 -9.36
N GLU A 80 7.28 -5.22 -10.20
CA GLU A 80 6.01 -4.81 -10.81
C GLU A 80 4.84 -5.38 -10.00
N LEU A 81 3.83 -4.56 -9.75
CA LEU A 81 2.60 -4.95 -9.05
C LEU A 81 1.39 -4.51 -9.87
N GLU A 82 0.54 -5.47 -10.22
CA GLU A 82 -0.74 -5.17 -10.87
C GLU A 82 -1.82 -4.86 -9.82
N LEU A 83 -2.57 -3.77 -10.03
CA LEU A 83 -3.75 -3.44 -9.26
C LEU A 83 -4.98 -4.04 -9.93
N THR A 84 -5.64 -4.95 -9.22
CA THR A 84 -6.81 -5.68 -9.70
C THR A 84 -8.11 -5.01 -9.25
N SER A 85 -9.10 -4.92 -10.13
CA SER A 85 -10.39 -4.33 -9.76
C SER A 85 -11.13 -5.09 -8.65
N VAL A 86 -11.59 -4.37 -7.62
CA VAL A 86 -12.35 -4.92 -6.47
C VAL A 86 -13.86 -5.03 -6.73
N GLY A 87 -14.34 -4.70 -7.94
CA GLY A 87 -15.77 -4.57 -8.25
C GLY A 87 -16.33 -5.54 -9.29
N GLY A 88 -15.55 -6.53 -9.74
CA GLY A 88 -15.96 -7.51 -10.75
C GLY A 88 -17.00 -8.52 -10.24
N LYS A 89 -17.83 -9.06 -11.15
CA LYS A 89 -18.72 -10.19 -10.84
C LYS A 89 -17.88 -11.37 -10.32
N VAL A 90 -18.35 -12.03 -9.26
CA VAL A 90 -17.75 -13.26 -8.70
C VAL A 90 -17.50 -14.26 -9.82
N GLY A 91 -16.23 -14.63 -10.05
CA GLY A 91 -15.82 -15.63 -11.04
C GLY A 91 -15.01 -15.10 -12.24
N ALA A 92 -14.99 -13.78 -12.47
CA ALA A 92 -13.98 -13.18 -13.33
C ALA A 92 -12.87 -12.64 -12.41
N GLY A 93 -11.68 -13.26 -12.46
CA GLY A 93 -10.48 -12.63 -11.88
C GLY A 93 -10.45 -11.18 -12.35
N GLY A 94 -10.42 -10.24 -11.41
CA GLY A 94 -10.58 -8.82 -11.74
C GLY A 94 -9.59 -8.43 -12.82
N GLN A 95 -10.02 -7.64 -13.80
CA GLN A 95 -9.10 -7.13 -14.80
C GLN A 95 -8.08 -6.21 -14.11
N PRO A 96 -6.79 -6.29 -14.47
CA PRO A 96 -5.82 -5.30 -14.05
C PRO A 96 -6.25 -3.94 -14.61
N VAL A 97 -6.31 -2.92 -13.76
CA VAL A 97 -6.70 -1.54 -14.14
C VAL A 97 -5.57 -0.54 -13.92
N ALA A 98 -4.47 -0.99 -13.33
CA ALA A 98 -3.25 -0.22 -13.21
C ALA A 98 -2.08 -1.18 -12.98
N ARG A 99 -0.90 -0.75 -13.41
CA ARG A 99 0.38 -1.39 -13.11
C ARG A 99 1.26 -0.43 -12.34
N LEU A 100 1.92 -0.93 -11.32
CA LEU A 100 2.84 -0.18 -10.48
C LEU A 100 4.23 -0.73 -10.72
N THR A 101 5.15 0.15 -11.08
CA THR A 101 6.59 -0.15 -11.05
C THR A 101 7.12 0.41 -9.74
N ILE A 102 7.60 -0.47 -8.88
CA ILE A 102 8.10 -0.10 -7.57
C ILE A 102 9.61 -0.19 -7.62
N THR A 103 10.28 0.93 -7.41
CA THR A 103 11.74 1.04 -7.42
C THR A 103 12.23 1.37 -6.01
N GLY A 104 13.26 0.67 -5.55
CA GLY A 104 13.88 0.94 -4.26
C GLY A 104 13.01 0.63 -3.04
N LEU A 105 12.13 -0.38 -3.12
CA LEU A 105 11.39 -0.86 -1.95
C LEU A 105 12.34 -1.51 -0.95
N ALA A 106 12.56 -0.85 0.19
CA ALA A 106 13.50 -1.28 1.21
C ALA A 106 12.89 -1.17 2.61
N SER A 107 13.38 -2.00 3.54
CA SER A 107 13.00 -1.96 4.95
C SER A 107 14.25 -1.87 5.81
N THR A 108 14.38 -0.82 6.62
CA THR A 108 15.45 -0.69 7.60
C THR A 108 14.90 -0.94 9.00
N PRO A 109 15.65 -1.61 9.90
CA PRO A 109 15.26 -1.68 11.30
C PRO A 109 15.25 -0.27 11.91
N VAL A 110 14.32 -0.02 12.82
CA VAL A 110 14.27 1.21 13.62
C VAL A 110 14.48 0.82 15.07
N ASP A 111 15.51 1.39 15.69
CA ASP A 111 15.77 1.22 17.11
C ASP A 111 14.59 1.78 17.91
N HIS A 112 14.14 1.00 18.88
CA HIS A 112 13.04 1.37 19.75
C HIS A 112 13.44 1.03 21.17
N ASP A 113 13.38 2.01 22.08
CA ASP A 113 13.86 1.93 23.47
C ASP A 113 12.92 1.09 24.39
N THR A 114 12.49 -0.08 23.90
CA THR A 114 11.27 -0.75 24.37
C THR A 114 11.58 -1.77 25.47
N LYS A 115 11.32 -1.39 26.73
CA LYS A 115 11.45 -2.20 27.96
C LYS A 115 10.47 -3.39 28.09
N ASN A 116 9.96 -3.95 26.99
CA ASN A 116 8.93 -5.00 27.00
C ASN A 116 9.38 -6.19 26.14
N ASN A 117 9.66 -7.31 26.80
CA ASN A 117 10.28 -8.51 26.23
C ASN A 117 9.31 -9.55 25.62
N ASN A 118 8.00 -9.26 25.49
CA ASN A 118 7.01 -10.33 25.24
C ASN A 118 6.32 -10.32 23.88
N THR A 119 6.82 -9.59 22.88
CA THR A 119 6.38 -9.82 21.49
C THR A 119 7.54 -9.65 20.54
N LEU A 120 7.83 -10.66 19.72
CA LEU A 120 8.82 -10.64 18.64
C LEU A 120 8.33 -9.71 17.51
N LEU A 121 8.27 -8.40 17.80
CA LEU A 121 7.95 -7.32 16.88
C LEU A 121 9.23 -6.57 16.59
N ILE A 122 9.57 -6.50 15.30
CA ILE A 122 10.64 -5.62 14.85
C ILE A 122 9.94 -4.39 14.31
N THR A 123 10.31 -3.22 14.81
CA THR A 123 9.83 -1.98 14.19
C THR A 123 10.71 -1.69 12.98
N GLY A 124 10.10 -1.66 11.81
CA GLY A 124 10.78 -1.32 10.56
C GLY A 124 10.38 0.05 10.06
N GLN A 125 11.24 0.67 9.27
CA GLN A 125 10.94 1.82 8.45
C GLN A 125 11.06 1.39 7.00
N ILE A 126 9.95 1.46 6.28
CA ILE A 126 9.91 1.17 4.86
C ILE A 126 10.18 2.45 4.09
N PHE A 127 10.97 2.33 3.02
CA PHE A 127 11.13 3.34 1.99
C PHE A 127 10.60 2.74 0.70
N VAL A 128 9.72 3.47 0.01
CA VAL A 128 9.12 3.01 -1.25
C VAL A 128 9.10 4.16 -2.25
N SER A 129 9.68 3.93 -3.43
CA SER A 129 9.43 4.74 -4.63
C SER A 129 8.52 3.95 -5.55
N ILE A 130 7.46 4.57 -6.04
CA ILE A 130 6.45 3.94 -6.89
C ILE A 130 6.19 4.83 -8.09
N GLU A 131 6.38 4.27 -9.27
CA GLU A 131 5.85 4.78 -10.52
C GLU A 131 4.53 4.07 -10.83
N VAL A 132 3.45 4.83 -11.00
CA VAL A 132 2.13 4.29 -11.33
C VAL A 132 1.84 4.50 -12.80
N PHE A 133 1.35 3.45 -13.47
CA PHE A 133 0.80 3.48 -14.83
C PHE A 133 -0.65 2.98 -14.79
N LEU A 134 -1.60 3.84 -15.13
CA LEU A 134 -3.01 3.45 -15.26
C LEU A 134 -3.23 2.81 -16.64
N VAL A 135 -3.96 1.69 -16.71
CA VAL A 135 -4.23 0.93 -17.94
C VAL A 135 -5.66 1.17 -18.43
#